data_AF-A0A7H5EWW2-F1
#
_entry.id   AF-A0A7H5EWW2-F1
#
_cell.length_a   1.000
_cell.length_b   1.000
_cell.length_c   1.000
_cell.angle_alpha   90.00
_cell.angle_beta   90.00
_cell.angle_gamma   90.00
#
_symmetry.space_group_name_H-M   'P 1'
#
loop_
_entity.id
_entity.type
_entity.pdbx_description
1 polymer ?
#
loop_
_entity_poly.entity_id
_entity_poly.type
_entity_poly.pdbx_seq_one_letter_code
_entity_poly.pdbx_strand_id
1 'polypeptide(L)'
;MRGESPSRRENTVFVRKPPSRCYICDMQLTLALGTNLGNREQNLARARQSLMDYIGPLVARTAVVETPAWGVTDQPAFLNQVIVLDATRNLRGAHRAGARLTGKALVDQLHRWLDVCQHIEQTGGRERKLHWGPRTIDIDLIFADDVHFEDHRLSLPHPWWNKRDFVGGLLQRELADLFPQHYPPQPRLEEVLPSPTPFLEAFFAALPPQIHHLPIDHLCYRVANQTDYHNYRDALVAAGHELLTEAPISGRPIATFRLLTPVRFRGQAIHLLELPAPKTGSPYPAGYEHAEMVVDQSLPKFERWLLQHTTFAPEDLDQSGRNKPLNADLRIRLDHGMSIKFHEKPLDEIISIEQGQ
;
A
#
# COMPACT_ATOMS: atom_id res chain seq x y z
N MET A 1 -11.39 58.22 4.17
CA MET A 1 -11.72 56.78 4.12
C MET A 1 -10.70 56.05 4.98
N ARG A 2 -11.14 55.47 6.10
CA ARG A 2 -10.30 54.68 7.01
C ARG A 2 -10.22 53.28 6.41
N GLY A 3 -9.02 52.83 6.05
CA GLY A 3 -8.78 51.45 5.63
C GLY A 3 -8.88 50.55 6.85
N GLU A 4 -9.74 49.54 6.76
CA GLU A 4 -10.01 48.57 7.81
C GLU A 4 -8.75 47.79 8.18
N SER A 5 -8.53 47.65 9.49
CA SER A 5 -7.53 46.74 10.05
C SER A 5 -7.87 45.29 9.70
N PRO A 6 -6.89 44.42 9.42
CA PRO A 6 -7.18 42.99 9.27
C PRO A 6 -7.76 42.48 10.59
N SER A 7 -9.01 42.01 10.54
CA SER A 7 -9.69 41.44 11.69
C SER A 7 -8.92 40.23 12.21
N ARG A 8 -8.77 40.16 13.53
CA ARG A 8 -8.28 38.96 14.23
C ARG A 8 -9.21 37.81 13.85
N ARG A 9 -8.77 36.88 13.01
CA ARG A 9 -9.44 35.59 12.87
C ARG A 9 -9.30 34.87 14.21
N GLU A 10 -10.40 34.69 14.92
CA GLU A 10 -10.45 33.82 16.10
C GLU A 10 -10.01 32.41 15.67
N ASN A 11 -9.21 31.74 16.50
CA ASN A 11 -8.72 30.38 16.25
C ASN A 11 -9.90 29.40 16.27
N THR A 12 -10.49 29.12 15.10
CA THR A 12 -11.65 28.23 15.04
C THR A 12 -11.21 26.78 14.88
N VAL A 13 -11.23 26.03 15.99
CA VAL A 13 -11.10 24.57 15.96
C VAL A 13 -12.46 24.00 15.58
N PHE A 14 -12.53 23.26 14.46
CA PHE A 14 -13.73 22.52 14.09
C PHE A 14 -13.48 21.02 14.22
N VAL A 15 -14.31 20.36 15.00
CA VAL A 15 -14.29 18.91 15.17
C VAL A 15 -15.54 18.38 14.47
N ARG A 16 -15.37 17.54 13.43
CA ARG A 16 -16.49 17.12 12.59
C ARG A 16 -17.38 16.05 13.26
N LYS A 17 -16.92 15.30 14.26
CA LYS A 17 -17.70 14.22 14.90
C LYS A 17 -18.37 14.63 16.23
N PRO A 18 -19.50 13.97 16.58
CA PRO A 18 -20.35 14.34 17.72
C PRO A 18 -19.62 14.34 19.08
N PRO A 19 -20.21 14.97 20.11
CA PRO A 19 -19.61 15.08 21.43
C PRO A 19 -19.31 13.76 22.18
N SER A 20 -19.77 12.65 21.64
CA SER A 20 -19.91 11.35 22.31
C SER A 20 -18.65 10.49 22.33
N ARG A 21 -17.58 10.82 21.58
CA ARG A 21 -16.30 10.11 21.69
C ARG A 21 -15.35 10.87 22.63
N CYS A 22 -14.87 10.16 23.64
CA CYS A 22 -13.85 10.66 24.56
C CYS A 22 -12.49 10.63 23.85
N TYR A 23 -11.94 11.80 23.52
CA TYR A 23 -10.60 11.93 22.92
C TYR A 23 -9.46 11.45 23.85
N ILE A 24 -9.75 11.08 25.11
CA ILE A 24 -8.76 10.54 26.05
C ILE A 24 -8.55 9.02 25.83
N CYS A 25 -9.34 8.35 24.98
CA CYS A 25 -9.26 6.90 24.81
C CYS A 25 -8.59 6.45 23.51
N ASP A 26 -8.79 7.19 22.41
CA ASP A 26 -8.57 6.69 21.04
C ASP A 26 -7.90 7.73 20.11
N MET A 27 -7.02 8.60 20.61
CA MET A 27 -6.44 9.64 19.76
C MET A 27 -5.31 9.10 18.90
N GLN A 28 -5.49 9.11 17.58
CA GLN A 28 -4.46 8.71 16.63
C GLN A 28 -3.79 9.91 15.97
N LEU A 29 -2.48 9.83 15.80
CA LEU A 29 -1.67 10.83 15.11
C LEU A 29 -1.05 10.21 13.86
N THR A 30 -1.32 10.80 12.70
CA THR A 30 -0.74 10.36 11.42
C THR A 30 0.37 11.32 11.02
N LEU A 31 1.56 10.77 10.77
CA LEU A 31 2.77 11.51 10.47
C LEU A 31 3.38 11.01 9.17
N ALA A 32 3.82 11.92 8.30
CA ALA A 32 4.64 11.58 7.15
C ALA A 32 6.10 11.93 7.42
N LEU A 33 7.00 10.97 7.18
CA LEU A 33 8.43 11.10 7.38
C LEU A 33 9.12 11.11 6.02
N GLY A 34 10.09 12.01 5.83
CA GLY A 34 10.87 12.10 4.60
C GLY A 34 12.33 12.41 4.85
N THR A 35 13.25 11.79 4.11
CA THR A 35 14.69 12.07 4.21
C THR A 35 15.42 11.84 2.89
N ASN A 36 16.32 12.76 2.53
CA ASN A 36 17.14 12.62 1.32
C ASN A 36 18.64 12.91 1.54
N LEU A 37 19.07 13.13 2.78
CA LEU A 37 20.48 13.35 3.13
C LEU A 37 21.00 12.32 4.14
N GLY A 38 22.29 11.98 4.00
CA GLY A 38 23.00 11.08 4.93
C GLY A 38 22.49 9.64 4.87
N ASN A 39 22.52 8.95 6.02
CA ASN A 39 21.99 7.59 6.11
C ASN A 39 20.46 7.62 6.28
N ARG A 40 19.77 7.71 5.15
CA ARG A 40 18.31 7.86 5.04
C ARG A 40 17.53 6.80 5.82
N GLU A 41 17.92 5.52 5.75
CA GLU A 41 17.24 4.45 6.49
C GLU A 41 17.39 4.60 8.00
N GLN A 42 18.61 4.91 8.48
CA GLN A 42 18.86 5.15 9.91
C GLN A 42 18.13 6.41 10.39
N ASN A 43 18.04 7.46 9.57
CA ASN A 43 17.30 8.67 9.90
C ASN A 43 15.81 8.36 10.11
N LEU A 44 15.17 7.62 9.19
CA LEU A 44 13.79 7.17 9.36
C LEU A 44 13.61 6.30 10.60
N ALA A 45 14.51 5.33 10.83
CA ALA A 45 14.43 4.43 11.97
C ALA A 45 14.53 5.18 13.31
N ARG A 46 15.47 6.12 13.43
CA ARG A 46 15.64 6.95 14.63
C ARG A 46 14.43 7.86 14.84
N ALA A 47 13.96 8.54 13.80
CA ALA A 47 12.79 9.41 13.88
C ALA A 47 11.55 8.65 14.34
N ARG A 48 11.29 7.45 13.78
CA ARG A 48 10.20 6.58 14.23
C ARG A 48 10.32 6.22 15.71
N GLN A 49 11.51 5.79 16.15
CA GLN A 49 11.73 5.41 17.55
C GLN A 49 11.49 6.60 18.48
N SER A 50 12.07 7.77 18.17
CA SER A 50 11.85 8.98 18.96
C SER A 50 10.38 9.39 19.00
N LEU A 51 9.66 9.34 17.88
CA LEU A 51 8.24 9.61 17.84
C LEU A 51 7.44 8.62 18.72
N MET A 52 7.82 7.34 18.72
CA MET A 52 7.20 6.35 19.59
C MET A 52 7.46 6.63 21.08
N ASP A 53 8.66 7.09 21.42
CA ASP A 53 9.07 7.40 22.78
C ASP A 53 8.38 8.68 23.30
N TYR A 54 8.28 9.73 22.47
CA TYR A 54 7.67 11.01 22.86
C TYR A 54 6.14 11.01 22.79
N ILE A 55 5.56 10.32 21.80
CA ILE A 55 4.13 10.42 21.48
C ILE A 55 3.37 9.20 21.97
N GLY A 56 3.74 8.02 21.49
CA GLY A 56 3.12 6.77 21.87
C GLY A 56 3.32 5.65 20.85
N PRO A 57 2.79 4.46 21.13
CA PRO A 57 3.12 3.26 20.37
C PRO A 57 2.64 3.34 18.91
N LEU A 58 3.36 2.64 18.04
CA LEU A 58 3.02 2.50 16.64
C LEU A 58 1.75 1.66 16.47
N VAL A 59 0.76 2.22 15.78
CA VAL A 59 -0.48 1.54 15.36
C VAL A 59 -0.28 0.90 13.99
N ALA A 60 0.24 1.66 13.04
CA ALA A 60 0.48 1.21 11.68
C ALA A 60 1.60 2.01 11.00
N ARG A 61 2.16 1.46 9.92
CA ARG A 61 3.12 2.13 9.04
C ARG A 61 2.98 1.62 7.62
N THR A 62 3.33 2.45 6.65
CA THR A 62 3.49 2.05 5.25
C THR A 62 4.86 1.42 5.02
N ALA A 63 5.08 0.84 3.84
CA ALA A 63 6.41 0.56 3.34
C ALA A 63 7.25 1.85 3.27
N VAL A 64 8.57 1.69 3.33
CA VAL A 64 9.51 2.77 3.00
C VAL A 64 9.65 2.78 1.48
N VAL A 65 9.35 3.93 0.87
CA VAL A 65 9.42 4.08 -0.59
C VAL A 65 10.41 5.18 -0.96
N GLU A 66 11.16 4.95 -2.04
CA GLU A 66 11.99 5.99 -2.63
C GLU A 66 11.17 6.76 -3.66
N THR A 67 11.16 8.09 -3.57
CA THR A 67 10.43 8.95 -4.51
C THR A 67 11.27 10.12 -4.98
N PRO A 68 11.04 10.63 -6.21
CA PRO A 68 11.63 11.87 -6.66
C PRO A 68 11.32 13.04 -5.71
N ALA A 69 12.20 14.04 -5.69
CA ALA A 69 11.97 15.25 -4.92
C ALA A 69 10.78 16.05 -5.49
N TRP A 70 9.96 16.60 -4.58
CA TRP A 70 8.79 17.40 -4.94
C TRP A 70 9.12 18.89 -4.88
N GLY A 71 8.72 19.67 -5.89
CA GLY A 71 9.00 21.09 -6.01
C GLY A 71 10.40 21.39 -6.58
N VAL A 72 11.43 21.36 -5.73
CA VAL A 72 12.83 21.53 -6.17
C VAL A 72 13.37 20.16 -6.59
N THR A 73 13.63 19.95 -7.87
CA THR A 73 13.98 18.62 -8.42
C THR A 73 15.48 18.35 -8.50
N ASP A 74 16.33 19.39 -8.46
CA ASP A 74 17.79 19.26 -8.42
C ASP A 74 18.29 18.93 -7.01
N GLN A 75 17.89 17.76 -6.50
CA GLN A 75 18.31 17.20 -5.22
C GLN A 75 18.13 15.67 -5.19
N PRO A 76 18.76 14.96 -4.24
CA PRO A 76 18.60 13.51 -4.13
C PRO A 76 17.15 13.09 -3.88
N ALA A 77 16.81 11.88 -4.32
CA ALA A 77 15.53 11.23 -4.04
C ALA A 77 15.31 11.04 -2.52
N PHE A 78 14.04 11.10 -2.12
CA PHE A 78 13.62 10.94 -0.73
C PHE A 78 13.27 9.49 -0.44
N LEU A 79 13.66 8.97 0.72
CA LEU A 79 12.93 7.89 1.36
C LEU A 79 11.77 8.49 2.14
N ASN A 80 10.55 8.00 1.89
CA ASN A 80 9.32 8.44 2.52
C ASN A 80 8.59 7.29 3.21
N GLN A 81 7.87 7.61 4.28
CA GLN A 81 6.99 6.67 4.97
C GLN A 81 5.90 7.41 5.73
N VAL A 82 4.70 6.83 5.80
CA VAL A 82 3.64 7.31 6.70
C VAL A 82 3.52 6.37 7.90
N ILE A 83 3.37 6.93 9.09
CA ILE A 83 3.11 6.18 10.33
C ILE A 83 1.87 6.72 11.05
N VAL A 84 1.23 5.83 11.80
CA VAL A 84 0.10 6.14 12.68
C VAL A 84 0.50 5.74 14.10
N LEU A 85 0.40 6.69 15.04
CA LEU A 85 0.73 6.49 16.45
C LEU A 85 -0.52 6.64 17.32
N ASP A 86 -0.58 5.87 18.40
CA ASP A 86 -1.55 6.08 19.47
C ASP A 86 -1.04 7.16 20.41
N ALA A 87 -1.58 8.37 20.28
CA ALA A 87 -1.21 9.55 21.06
C ALA A 87 -2.00 9.67 22.37
N THR A 88 -2.81 8.67 22.72
CA THR A 88 -3.66 8.66 23.92
C THR A 88 -2.87 8.88 25.20
N ARG A 89 -1.65 8.34 25.31
CA ARG A 89 -0.82 8.47 26.52
C ARG A 89 -0.44 9.92 26.82
N ASN A 90 -0.16 10.75 25.80
CA ASN A 90 0.16 12.16 26.01
C ASN A 90 -1.01 12.98 26.56
N LEU A 91 -2.24 12.48 26.41
CA LEU A 91 -3.45 13.19 26.83
C LEU A 91 -3.78 12.99 28.31
N ARG A 92 -3.23 11.94 28.95
CA ARG A 92 -3.54 11.56 30.33
C ARG A 92 -2.89 12.44 31.40
N GLY A 93 -1.86 13.22 31.06
CA GLY A 93 -1.19 14.15 31.99
C GLY A 93 -1.88 15.50 32.15
N ALA A 94 -2.74 15.89 31.19
CA ALA A 94 -3.37 17.21 31.15
C ALA A 94 -4.82 17.24 31.70
N HIS A 95 -5.45 16.08 31.93
CA HIS A 95 -6.87 16.01 32.29
C HIS A 95 -7.15 14.93 33.35
N ARG A 96 -8.00 15.28 34.32
CA ARG A 96 -8.63 14.29 35.22
C ARG A 96 -9.29 13.21 34.36
N ALA A 97 -9.09 11.94 34.74
CA ALA A 97 -9.68 10.79 34.06
C ALA A 97 -11.17 11.04 33.74
N GLY A 98 -11.51 11.11 32.45
CA GLY A 98 -12.88 11.29 31.96
C GLY A 98 -13.26 12.67 31.38
N ALA A 99 -12.40 13.69 31.43
CA ALA A 99 -12.72 15.02 30.86
C ALA A 99 -12.26 15.18 29.40
N ARG A 100 -13.20 15.31 28.46
CA ARG A 100 -12.94 15.46 27.01
C ARG A 100 -11.96 16.62 26.72
N LEU A 101 -10.89 16.34 25.95
CA LEU A 101 -9.95 17.36 25.48
C LEU A 101 -10.66 18.28 24.47
N THR A 102 -10.86 19.55 24.80
CA THR A 102 -11.54 20.51 23.92
C THR A 102 -10.94 21.91 24.05
N GLY A 103 -11.26 22.78 23.08
CA GLY A 103 -10.88 24.20 23.10
C GLY A 103 -9.37 24.39 23.20
N LYS A 104 -8.95 25.29 24.11
CA LYS A 104 -7.53 25.65 24.28
C LYS A 104 -6.63 24.45 24.61
N ALA A 105 -7.10 23.50 25.41
CA ALA A 105 -6.28 22.35 25.80
C ALA A 105 -5.92 21.44 24.61
N LEU A 106 -6.86 21.28 23.67
CA LEU A 106 -6.61 20.59 22.40
C LEU A 106 -5.60 21.37 21.55
N VAL A 107 -5.79 22.69 21.40
CA VAL A 107 -4.85 23.55 20.64
C VAL A 107 -3.44 23.45 21.20
N ASP A 108 -3.28 23.61 22.52
CA ASP A 108 -1.97 23.52 23.18
C ASP A 108 -1.33 22.13 22.94
N GLN A 109 -2.13 21.06 22.88
CA GLN A 109 -1.64 19.71 22.60
C GLN A 109 -1.21 19.53 21.14
N LEU A 110 -1.97 20.04 20.18
CA LEU A 110 -1.60 20.02 18.76
C LEU A 110 -0.26 20.72 18.54
N HIS A 111 -0.07 21.88 19.18
CA HIS A 111 1.22 22.59 19.15
C HIS A 111 2.33 21.80 19.83
N ARG A 112 2.08 21.12 20.96
CA ARG A 112 3.08 20.24 21.58
C ARG A 112 3.51 19.10 20.65
N TRP A 113 2.60 18.48 19.91
CA TRP A 113 2.99 17.44 18.94
C TRP A 113 3.79 18.01 17.77
N LEU A 114 3.44 19.21 17.29
CA LEU A 114 4.25 19.92 16.29
C LEU A 114 5.66 20.22 16.83
N ASP A 115 5.77 20.68 18.08
CA ASP A 115 7.05 20.98 18.73
C ASP A 115 7.92 19.72 18.87
N VAL A 116 7.33 18.57 19.19
CA VAL A 116 8.03 17.27 19.22
C VAL A 116 8.58 16.92 17.82
N CYS A 117 7.77 17.07 16.77
CA CYS A 117 8.22 16.80 15.40
C CYS A 117 9.41 17.70 15.03
N GLN A 118 9.31 19.00 15.29
CA GLN A 118 10.37 19.97 15.01
C GLN A 118 11.63 19.72 15.86
N HIS A 119 11.48 19.27 17.11
CA HIS A 119 12.61 18.91 17.96
C HIS A 119 13.38 17.69 17.43
N ILE A 120 12.66 16.65 16.98
CA ILE A 120 13.27 15.47 16.37
C ILE A 120 13.98 15.84 15.07
N GLU A 121 13.42 16.75 14.26
CA GLU A 121 14.09 17.27 13.07
C GLU A 121 15.39 18.00 13.39
N GLN A 122 15.36 18.89 14.38
CA GLN A 122 16.53 19.66 14.79
C GLN A 122 17.64 18.77 15.34
N THR A 123 17.30 17.82 16.22
CA THR A 123 18.26 16.85 16.78
C THR A 123 18.76 15.86 15.74
N GLY A 124 17.97 15.59 14.69
CA GLY A 124 18.36 14.86 13.49
C GLY A 124 19.22 15.65 12.50
N GLY A 125 19.60 16.89 12.81
CA GLY A 125 20.49 17.72 12.00
C GLY A 125 19.81 18.47 10.84
N ARG A 126 18.49 18.69 10.89
CA ARG A 126 17.79 19.44 9.85
C ARG A 126 18.18 20.93 9.88
N GLU A 127 18.74 21.42 8.77
CA GLU A 127 19.04 22.84 8.57
C GLU A 127 18.06 23.48 7.57
N ARG A 128 17.37 24.55 7.97
CA ARG A 128 16.39 25.25 7.11
C ARG A 128 17.06 26.32 6.24
N LYS A 129 17.88 25.90 5.27
CA LYS A 129 18.60 26.80 4.35
C LYS A 129 17.78 27.27 3.15
N LEU A 130 17.02 26.36 2.54
CA LEU A 130 16.23 26.61 1.33
C LEU A 130 14.81 26.07 1.53
N HIS A 131 13.81 26.82 1.05
CA HIS A 131 12.43 26.34 1.01
C HIS A 131 12.34 25.09 0.11
N TRP A 132 11.84 23.98 0.65
CA TRP A 132 11.83 22.64 0.01
C TRP A 132 13.19 22.04 -0.34
N GLY A 133 14.27 22.55 0.25
CA GLY A 133 15.60 22.01 0.07
C GLY A 133 15.80 20.61 0.68
N PRO A 134 16.97 20.01 0.43
CA PRO A 134 17.32 18.71 0.97
C PRO A 134 17.45 18.75 2.50
N ARG A 135 17.15 17.63 3.16
CA ARG A 135 17.01 17.54 4.61
C ARG A 135 17.32 16.14 5.13
N THR A 136 17.91 16.09 6.32
CA THR A 136 18.24 14.86 7.03
C THR A 136 17.00 14.12 7.50
N ILE A 137 15.97 14.84 7.93
CA ILE A 137 14.63 14.31 8.23
C ILE A 137 13.61 15.44 8.16
N ASP A 138 12.39 15.11 7.76
CA ASP A 138 11.20 15.95 7.67
C ASP A 138 10.04 15.15 8.28
N ILE A 139 9.27 15.77 9.17
CA ILE A 139 8.16 15.13 9.88
C ILE A 139 6.93 16.05 9.79
N ASP A 140 6.02 15.69 8.90
CA ASP A 140 4.76 16.40 8.71
C ASP A 140 3.65 15.79 9.58
N LEU A 141 2.93 16.65 10.30
CA LEU A 141 1.68 16.29 10.98
C LEU A 141 0.53 16.25 9.96
N ILE A 142 0.08 15.05 9.58
CA ILE A 142 -0.93 14.88 8.52
C ILE A 142 -2.34 14.95 9.09
N PHE A 143 -2.63 14.09 10.07
CA PHE A 143 -3.93 14.00 10.75
C PHE A 143 -3.73 13.89 12.26
N ALA A 144 -4.68 14.45 13.00
CA ALA A 144 -4.87 14.20 14.42
C ALA A 144 -6.34 13.76 14.59
N ASP A 145 -6.58 12.45 14.48
CA ASP A 145 -7.92 11.86 14.30
C ASP A 145 -8.75 12.66 13.27
N ASP A 146 -9.93 13.15 13.64
CA ASP A 146 -10.85 13.92 12.80
C ASP A 146 -10.74 15.45 12.98
N VAL A 147 -9.71 15.92 13.68
CA VAL A 147 -9.54 17.34 14.02
C VAL A 147 -9.26 18.17 12.77
N HIS A 148 -10.05 19.23 12.58
CA HIS A 148 -9.75 20.30 11.63
C HIS A 148 -9.29 21.53 12.42
N PHE A 149 -8.07 21.98 12.11
CA PHE A 149 -7.43 23.07 12.82
C PHE A 149 -6.60 23.90 11.86
N GLU A 150 -6.66 25.22 11.99
CA GLU A 150 -5.80 26.11 11.21
C GLU A 150 -5.41 27.31 12.07
N ASP A 151 -4.10 27.54 12.18
CA ASP A 151 -3.52 28.78 12.64
C ASP A 151 -2.21 29.08 11.92
N HIS A 152 -1.53 30.14 12.35
CA HIS A 152 -0.24 30.55 11.80
C HIS A 152 0.90 29.53 11.91
N ARG A 153 0.77 28.47 12.72
CA ARG A 153 1.80 27.44 12.96
C ARG A 153 1.43 26.09 12.35
N LEU A 154 0.15 25.74 12.33
CA LEU A 154 -0.32 24.39 12.01
C LEU A 154 -1.63 24.43 11.24
N SER A 155 -1.72 23.60 10.20
CA SER A 155 -2.95 23.32 9.45
C SER A 155 -3.19 21.81 9.42
N LEU A 156 -4.36 21.39 9.88
CA LEU A 156 -4.83 20.02 9.94
C LEU A 156 -6.23 19.90 9.31
N PRO A 157 -6.48 18.90 8.45
CA PRO A 157 -5.46 17.99 7.92
C PRO A 157 -4.42 18.75 7.06
N HIS A 158 -3.20 18.23 6.95
CA HIS A 158 -2.13 18.95 6.24
C HIS A 158 -2.55 19.32 4.80
N PRO A 159 -2.49 20.59 4.35
CA PRO A 159 -3.20 21.07 3.16
C PRO A 159 -2.85 20.33 1.86
N TRP A 160 -1.63 19.80 1.74
CA TRP A 160 -1.16 19.06 0.56
C TRP A 160 -1.03 17.54 0.75
N TRP A 161 -1.60 16.95 1.80
CA TRP A 161 -1.45 15.51 2.05
C TRP A 161 -1.97 14.65 0.88
N ASN A 162 -3.08 15.05 0.26
CA ASN A 162 -3.72 14.32 -0.83
C ASN A 162 -3.14 14.64 -2.23
N LYS A 163 -2.27 15.65 -2.35
CA LYS A 163 -1.59 16.01 -3.60
C LYS A 163 -0.21 15.35 -3.74
N ARG A 164 0.27 14.73 -2.66
CA ARG A 164 1.58 14.08 -2.60
C ARG A 164 1.36 12.58 -2.60
N ASP A 165 1.71 11.90 -3.69
CA ASP A 165 1.50 10.43 -3.81
C ASP A 165 2.23 9.66 -2.69
N PHE A 166 3.42 10.12 -2.31
CA PHE A 166 4.19 9.57 -1.18
C PHE A 166 3.53 9.75 0.20
N VAL A 167 2.39 10.46 0.29
CA VAL A 167 1.55 10.53 1.48
C VAL A 167 0.16 9.98 1.17
N GLY A 168 -0.62 10.68 0.34
CA GLY A 168 -2.00 10.33 0.04
C GLY A 168 -2.14 9.02 -0.72
N GLY A 169 -1.23 8.73 -1.65
CA GLY A 169 -1.20 7.47 -2.38
C GLY A 169 -0.78 6.29 -1.48
N LEU A 170 0.25 6.46 -0.65
CA LEU A 170 0.64 5.42 0.32
C LEU A 170 -0.46 5.11 1.32
N LEU A 171 -1.10 6.15 1.87
CA LEU A 171 -2.24 5.99 2.76
C LEU A 171 -3.38 5.23 2.07
N GLN A 172 -3.71 5.57 0.82
CA GLN A 172 -4.74 4.87 0.06
C GLN A 172 -4.39 3.40 -0.19
N ARG A 173 -3.17 3.12 -0.63
CA ARG A 173 -2.75 1.76 -1.03
C ARG A 173 -2.55 0.83 0.16
N GLU A 174 -2.07 1.36 1.30
CA GLU A 174 -1.61 0.52 2.40
C GLU A 174 -2.47 0.64 3.66
N LEU A 175 -3.10 1.79 3.91
CA LEU A 175 -3.75 2.10 5.19
C LEU A 175 -5.18 2.67 5.03
N ALA A 176 -5.82 2.54 3.86
CA ALA A 176 -7.14 3.14 3.60
C ALA A 176 -8.20 2.76 4.64
N ASP A 177 -8.17 1.52 5.13
CA ASP A 177 -9.08 1.00 6.16
C ASP A 177 -9.04 1.78 7.48
N LEU A 178 -7.92 2.46 7.78
CA LEU A 178 -7.79 3.31 8.97
C LEU A 178 -8.41 4.70 8.79
N PHE A 179 -8.67 5.12 7.55
CA PHE A 179 -9.15 6.45 7.20
C PHE A 179 -10.42 6.41 6.32
N PRO A 180 -11.50 5.73 6.76
CA PRO A 180 -12.72 5.55 5.96
C PRO A 180 -13.41 6.88 5.58
N GLN A 181 -13.15 7.96 6.33
CA GLN A 181 -13.63 9.30 6.02
C GLN A 181 -12.93 9.97 4.83
N HIS A 182 -11.73 9.49 4.47
CA HIS A 182 -10.92 10.01 3.37
C HIS A 182 -10.88 9.05 2.20
N TYR A 183 -10.88 7.75 2.50
CA TYR A 183 -10.90 6.67 1.53
C TYR A 183 -12.12 5.80 1.86
N PRO A 184 -13.28 6.05 1.23
CA PRO A 184 -14.40 5.15 1.40
C PRO A 184 -13.95 3.72 1.05
N PRO A 185 -14.53 2.69 1.70
CA PRO A 185 -14.19 1.30 1.41
C PRO A 185 -14.19 1.08 -0.09
N GLN A 186 -13.04 0.67 -0.61
CA GLN A 186 -12.91 0.38 -2.02
C GLN A 186 -13.46 -1.02 -2.30
N PRO A 187 -14.11 -1.23 -3.45
CA PRO A 187 -14.59 -2.56 -3.83
C PRO A 187 -13.47 -3.58 -3.72
N ARG A 188 -13.77 -4.67 -3.01
CA ARG A 188 -12.87 -5.81 -2.88
C ARG A 188 -13.12 -6.79 -4.02
N LEU A 189 -12.11 -7.59 -4.34
CA LEU A 189 -12.26 -8.64 -5.36
C LEU A 189 -13.43 -9.57 -5.03
N GLU A 190 -13.66 -9.82 -3.74
CA GLU A 190 -14.72 -10.69 -3.23
C GLU A 190 -16.15 -10.19 -3.48
N GLU A 191 -16.31 -8.93 -3.87
CA GLU A 191 -17.61 -8.38 -4.28
C GLU A 191 -17.98 -8.79 -5.71
N VAL A 192 -16.99 -9.19 -6.52
CA VAL A 192 -17.17 -9.58 -7.92
C VAL A 192 -16.91 -11.07 -8.13
N LEU A 193 -15.82 -11.59 -7.56
CA LEU A 193 -15.41 -13.00 -7.66
C LEU A 193 -15.46 -13.69 -6.29
N PRO A 194 -15.49 -15.03 -6.22
CA PRO A 194 -15.31 -15.74 -4.96
C PRO A 194 -14.00 -15.36 -4.27
N SER A 195 -13.95 -15.51 -2.94
CA SER A 195 -12.72 -15.26 -2.19
C SER A 195 -11.57 -16.16 -2.64
N PRO A 196 -10.37 -15.61 -2.88
CA PRO A 196 -9.19 -16.40 -3.22
C PRO A 196 -8.59 -17.14 -2.02
N THR A 197 -8.98 -16.79 -0.78
CA THR A 197 -8.36 -17.33 0.44
C THR A 197 -8.37 -18.86 0.51
N PRO A 198 -9.49 -19.58 0.26
CA PRO A 198 -9.48 -21.05 0.31
C PRO A 198 -8.54 -21.67 -0.74
N PHE A 199 -8.46 -21.06 -1.93
CA PHE A 199 -7.50 -21.46 -2.96
C PHE A 199 -6.06 -21.23 -2.49
N LEU A 200 -5.75 -20.06 -1.94
CA LEU A 200 -4.40 -19.72 -1.48
C LEU A 200 -3.95 -20.59 -0.30
N GLU A 201 -4.85 -20.97 0.61
CA GLU A 201 -4.57 -21.91 1.69
C GLU A 201 -4.20 -23.30 1.13
N ALA A 202 -5.01 -23.83 0.22
CA ALA A 202 -4.75 -25.11 -0.42
C ALA A 202 -3.46 -25.08 -1.28
N PHE A 203 -3.27 -23.98 -2.01
CA PHE A 203 -2.09 -23.73 -2.83
C PHE A 203 -0.82 -23.78 -1.99
N PHE A 204 -0.72 -22.99 -0.91
CA PHE A 204 0.48 -23.00 -0.06
C PHE A 204 0.64 -24.30 0.76
N ALA A 205 -0.43 -25.03 1.02
CA ALA A 205 -0.34 -26.36 1.63
C ALA A 205 0.29 -27.40 0.68
N ALA A 206 0.09 -27.24 -0.63
CA ALA A 206 0.68 -28.10 -1.67
C ALA A 206 2.12 -27.69 -2.06
N LEU A 207 2.61 -26.52 -1.62
CA LEU A 207 3.94 -26.03 -1.98
C LEU A 207 5.00 -26.32 -0.91
N PRO A 208 6.24 -26.65 -1.33
CA PRO A 208 7.37 -26.79 -0.41
C PRO A 208 7.67 -25.47 0.32
N PRO A 209 7.91 -25.47 1.65
CA PRO A 209 8.18 -24.25 2.43
C PRO A 209 9.32 -23.37 1.89
N GLN A 210 10.28 -23.99 1.22
CA GLN A 210 11.48 -23.36 0.67
C GLN A 210 11.14 -22.24 -0.33
N ILE A 211 9.97 -22.27 -0.98
CA ILE A 211 9.56 -21.25 -1.95
C ILE A 211 8.49 -20.28 -1.43
N HIS A 212 8.07 -20.41 -0.17
CA HIS A 212 7.02 -19.54 0.40
C HIS A 212 7.44 -18.06 0.53
N HIS A 213 8.74 -17.79 0.43
CA HIS A 213 9.31 -16.45 0.46
C HIS A 213 9.16 -15.69 -0.87
N LEU A 214 8.91 -16.39 -1.97
CA LEU A 214 8.75 -15.76 -3.27
C LEU A 214 7.46 -14.90 -3.26
N PRO A 215 7.48 -13.73 -3.91
CA PRO A 215 6.28 -12.91 -4.07
C PRO A 215 5.32 -13.57 -5.07
N ILE A 216 4.04 -13.58 -4.72
CA ILE A 216 2.96 -13.90 -5.65
C ILE A 216 2.73 -12.69 -6.55
N ASP A 217 2.91 -12.88 -7.85
CA ASP A 217 2.71 -11.84 -8.86
C ASP A 217 1.21 -11.60 -9.10
N HIS A 218 0.51 -12.65 -9.55
CA HIS A 218 -0.90 -12.57 -9.89
C HIS A 218 -1.63 -13.89 -9.64
N LEU A 219 -2.96 -13.78 -9.54
CA LEU A 219 -3.89 -14.91 -9.49
C LEU A 219 -4.57 -15.11 -10.84
N CYS A 220 -4.90 -16.35 -11.20
CA CYS A 220 -5.73 -16.63 -12.37
C CYS A 220 -7.07 -17.24 -11.95
N TYR A 221 -8.16 -16.58 -12.33
CA TYR A 221 -9.53 -17.08 -12.15
C TYR A 221 -10.12 -17.58 -13.46
N ARG A 222 -10.52 -18.85 -13.52
CA ARG A 222 -11.16 -19.47 -14.68
C ARG A 222 -12.67 -19.27 -14.63
N VAL A 223 -13.24 -19.10 -15.82
CA VAL A 223 -14.69 -19.06 -16.04
C VAL A 223 -15.11 -20.20 -16.96
N ALA A 224 -16.33 -20.71 -16.75
CA ALA A 224 -16.81 -21.91 -17.44
C ALA A 224 -17.30 -21.63 -18.87
N ASN A 225 -17.81 -20.43 -19.14
CA ASN A 225 -18.40 -20.06 -20.42
C ASN A 225 -18.11 -18.60 -20.80
N GLN A 226 -18.39 -18.26 -22.06
CA GLN A 226 -18.09 -16.93 -22.62
C GLN A 226 -18.97 -15.82 -22.00
N THR A 227 -20.19 -16.16 -21.58
CA THR A 227 -21.09 -15.20 -20.90
C THR A 227 -20.51 -14.78 -19.56
N ASP A 228 -20.06 -15.74 -18.75
CA ASP A 228 -19.43 -15.48 -17.46
C ASP A 228 -18.14 -14.66 -17.63
N TYR A 229 -17.34 -14.95 -18.67
CA TYR A 229 -16.17 -14.15 -19.00
C TYR A 229 -16.52 -12.66 -19.14
N HIS A 230 -17.49 -12.32 -20.01
CA HIS A 230 -17.88 -10.93 -20.20
C HIS A 230 -18.49 -10.32 -18.94
N ASN A 231 -19.35 -11.06 -18.24
CA ASN A 231 -19.99 -10.58 -17.01
C ASN A 231 -18.97 -10.22 -15.94
N TYR A 232 -18.01 -11.10 -15.66
CA TYR A 232 -16.98 -10.82 -14.65
C TYR A 232 -16.00 -9.74 -15.11
N ARG A 233 -15.61 -9.76 -16.39
CA ARG A 233 -14.74 -8.74 -16.98
C ARG A 233 -15.36 -7.34 -16.81
N ASP A 234 -16.64 -7.18 -17.14
CA ASP A 234 -17.34 -5.90 -17.02
C ASP A 234 -17.62 -5.51 -15.57
N ALA A 235 -17.96 -6.49 -14.71
CA ALA A 235 -18.14 -6.24 -13.28
C ALA A 235 -16.85 -5.79 -12.58
N LEU A 236 -15.68 -6.34 -12.96
CA LEU A 236 -14.39 -5.91 -12.44
C LEU A 236 -14.07 -4.46 -12.83
N VAL A 237 -14.32 -4.08 -14.08
CA VAL A 237 -14.19 -2.68 -14.53
C VAL A 237 -15.15 -1.77 -13.77
N ALA A 238 -16.42 -2.19 -13.63
CA ALA A 238 -17.44 -1.41 -12.92
C ALA A 238 -17.12 -1.22 -11.42
N ALA A 239 -16.45 -2.18 -10.80
CA ALA A 239 -15.93 -2.10 -9.43
C ALA A 239 -14.65 -1.25 -9.31
N GLY A 240 -14.13 -0.71 -10.43
CA GLY A 240 -12.98 0.19 -10.44
C GLY A 240 -11.62 -0.52 -10.48
N HIS A 241 -11.58 -1.83 -10.72
CA HIS A 241 -10.33 -2.52 -11.04
C HIS A 241 -9.88 -2.12 -12.44
N GLU A 242 -8.59 -1.77 -12.58
CA GLU A 242 -8.04 -1.26 -13.83
C GLU A 242 -7.77 -2.43 -14.79
N LEU A 243 -8.37 -2.41 -15.97
CA LEU A 243 -8.03 -3.35 -17.05
C LEU A 243 -6.71 -2.91 -17.70
N LEU A 244 -5.63 -3.64 -17.42
CA LEU A 244 -4.29 -3.34 -17.95
C LEU A 244 -4.17 -3.76 -19.42
N THR A 245 -4.65 -4.97 -19.75
CA THR A 245 -4.65 -5.49 -21.12
C THR A 245 -5.76 -6.52 -21.29
N GLU A 246 -6.24 -6.65 -22.53
CA GLU A 246 -7.15 -7.71 -22.96
C GLU A 246 -6.71 -8.18 -24.35
N ALA A 247 -5.96 -9.28 -24.40
CA ALA A 247 -5.27 -9.71 -25.61
C ALA A 247 -5.64 -11.15 -26.01
N PRO A 248 -5.65 -11.46 -27.32
CA PRO A 248 -5.88 -12.83 -27.79
C PRO A 248 -4.63 -13.70 -27.55
N ILE A 249 -4.73 -14.67 -26.64
CA ILE A 249 -3.67 -15.62 -26.32
C ILE A 249 -4.17 -17.04 -26.59
N SER A 250 -3.51 -17.74 -27.52
CA SER A 250 -3.92 -19.08 -27.96
C SER A 250 -5.38 -19.15 -28.44
N GLY A 251 -5.82 -18.14 -29.21
CA GLY A 251 -7.13 -18.12 -29.86
C GLY A 251 -8.31 -17.68 -28.97
N ARG A 252 -8.05 -17.10 -27.80
CA ARG A 252 -9.08 -16.60 -26.88
C ARG A 252 -8.59 -15.34 -26.14
N PRO A 253 -9.48 -14.43 -25.73
CA PRO A 253 -9.08 -13.27 -24.96
C PRO A 253 -8.67 -13.67 -23.53
N ILE A 254 -7.65 -13.00 -23.01
CA ILE A 254 -7.26 -13.03 -21.61
C ILE A 254 -7.16 -11.59 -21.14
N ALA A 255 -7.97 -11.24 -20.14
CA ALA A 255 -7.95 -9.94 -19.51
C ALA A 255 -7.06 -9.97 -18.26
N THR A 256 -6.19 -8.98 -18.12
CA THR A 256 -5.37 -8.78 -16.91
C THR A 256 -5.79 -7.49 -16.22
N PHE A 257 -6.05 -7.57 -14.92
CA PHE A 257 -6.50 -6.45 -14.11
C PHE A 257 -5.48 -6.09 -13.04
N ARG A 258 -5.30 -4.79 -12.79
CA ARG A 258 -4.77 -4.28 -11.53
C ARG A 258 -5.92 -4.05 -10.57
N LEU A 259 -5.88 -4.75 -9.44
CA LEU A 259 -6.87 -4.64 -8.39
C LEU A 259 -6.73 -3.30 -7.67
N LEU A 260 -7.84 -2.56 -7.62
CA LEU A 260 -7.98 -1.36 -6.81
C LEU A 260 -7.60 -1.61 -5.33
N THR A 261 -8.15 -2.67 -4.73
CA THR A 261 -7.72 -3.18 -3.41
C THR A 261 -7.00 -4.52 -3.60
N PRO A 262 -5.72 -4.66 -3.19
CA PRO A 262 -5.00 -5.91 -3.34
C PRO A 262 -5.56 -7.02 -2.45
N VAL A 263 -5.45 -8.25 -2.90
CA VAL A 263 -5.69 -9.43 -2.06
C VAL A 263 -4.53 -9.55 -1.08
N ARG A 264 -4.82 -9.55 0.23
CA ARG A 264 -3.80 -9.71 1.27
C ARG A 264 -3.75 -11.16 1.75
N PHE A 265 -2.60 -11.81 1.62
CA PHE A 265 -2.39 -13.19 2.07
C PHE A 265 -0.98 -13.40 2.60
N ARG A 266 -0.84 -13.96 3.81
CA ARG A 266 0.45 -14.21 4.49
C ARG A 266 1.43 -13.01 4.48
N GLY A 267 0.91 -11.79 4.62
CA GLY A 267 1.71 -10.56 4.62
C GLY A 267 2.11 -10.06 3.23
N GLN A 268 1.77 -10.79 2.16
CA GLN A 268 1.92 -10.33 0.78
C GLN A 268 0.66 -9.58 0.32
N ALA A 269 0.85 -8.63 -0.60
CA ALA A 269 -0.22 -7.92 -1.28
C ALA A 269 -0.18 -8.30 -2.77
N ILE A 270 -1.25 -8.95 -3.24
CA ILE A 270 -1.37 -9.43 -4.62
C ILE A 270 -2.23 -8.43 -5.38
N HIS A 271 -1.62 -7.75 -6.34
CA HIS A 271 -2.24 -6.63 -7.04
C HIS A 271 -2.86 -7.01 -8.37
N LEU A 272 -2.56 -8.20 -8.90
CA LEU A 272 -2.91 -8.56 -10.28
C LEU A 272 -3.81 -9.80 -10.33
N LEU A 273 -4.75 -9.77 -11.27
CA LEU A 273 -5.67 -10.86 -11.57
C LEU A 273 -5.72 -11.09 -13.09
N GLU A 274 -5.49 -12.31 -13.53
CA GLU A 274 -5.83 -12.78 -14.86
C GLU A 274 -7.23 -13.42 -14.88
N LEU A 275 -8.01 -13.04 -15.88
CA LEU A 275 -9.31 -13.62 -16.21
C LEU A 275 -9.25 -14.11 -17.67
N PRO A 276 -8.91 -15.38 -17.92
CA PRO A 276 -8.96 -15.94 -19.27
C PRO A 276 -10.37 -16.41 -19.66
N ALA A 277 -10.84 -16.04 -20.87
CA ALA A 277 -12.04 -16.63 -21.46
C ALA A 277 -11.91 -18.16 -21.61
N PRO A 278 -12.99 -18.96 -21.64
CA PRO A 278 -12.85 -20.41 -21.79
C PRO A 278 -12.20 -20.79 -23.14
N LYS A 279 -11.45 -21.90 -23.19
CA LYS A 279 -11.01 -22.47 -24.48
C LYS A 279 -12.17 -23.24 -25.11
N THR A 280 -12.41 -23.03 -26.39
CA THR A 280 -13.40 -23.82 -27.15
C THR A 280 -13.11 -25.31 -27.01
N GLY A 281 -14.10 -26.09 -26.57
CA GLY A 281 -13.97 -27.54 -26.41
C GLY A 281 -13.20 -28.03 -25.18
N SER A 282 -12.82 -27.15 -24.24
CA SER A 282 -12.27 -27.56 -22.94
C SER A 282 -13.12 -26.98 -21.80
N PRO A 283 -13.99 -27.79 -21.16
CA PRO A 283 -14.75 -27.33 -20.00
C PRO A 283 -13.80 -27.18 -18.81
N TYR A 284 -13.72 -25.97 -18.27
CA TYR A 284 -13.04 -25.71 -17.00
C TYR A 284 -14.11 -25.46 -15.92
N PRO A 285 -13.97 -26.02 -14.71
CA PRO A 285 -14.75 -25.52 -13.59
C PRO A 285 -14.37 -24.05 -13.35
N ALA A 286 -15.36 -23.22 -13.04
CA ALA A 286 -15.10 -21.84 -12.65
C ALA A 286 -14.40 -21.83 -11.27
N GLY A 287 -13.39 -20.98 -11.11
CA GLY A 287 -12.61 -20.91 -9.89
C GLY A 287 -11.17 -20.49 -10.10
N TYR A 288 -10.46 -20.22 -9.01
CA TYR A 288 -9.01 -20.02 -9.04
C TYR A 288 -8.31 -21.33 -9.43
N GLU A 289 -7.39 -21.24 -10.39
CA GLU A 289 -6.70 -22.42 -10.94
C GLU A 289 -5.20 -22.39 -10.68
N HIS A 290 -4.58 -21.21 -10.81
CA HIS A 290 -3.16 -21.05 -10.54
C HIS A 290 -2.85 -19.67 -9.98
N ALA A 291 -1.67 -19.59 -9.38
CA ALA A 291 -0.99 -18.34 -9.09
C ALA A 291 0.40 -18.38 -9.73
N GLU A 292 0.91 -17.21 -10.07
CA GLU A 292 2.26 -17.06 -10.59
C GLU A 292 3.15 -16.35 -9.56
N MET A 293 4.41 -16.73 -9.50
CA MET A 293 5.38 -16.19 -8.55
C MET A 293 6.62 -15.68 -9.29
N VAL A 294 7.14 -14.53 -8.82
CA VAL A 294 8.38 -13.97 -9.37
C VAL A 294 9.58 -14.62 -8.70
N VAL A 295 10.50 -15.14 -9.50
CA VAL A 295 11.74 -15.77 -9.00
C VAL A 295 12.82 -14.73 -8.71
N ASP A 296 13.65 -15.01 -7.72
CA ASP A 296 14.76 -14.16 -7.26
C ASP A 296 16.06 -14.37 -8.05
N GLN A 297 16.05 -15.28 -9.01
CA GLN A 297 17.18 -15.63 -9.86
C GLN A 297 16.71 -16.07 -11.25
N SER A 298 17.61 -16.13 -12.23
CA SER A 298 17.25 -16.55 -13.58
C SER A 298 16.52 -17.90 -13.59
N LEU A 299 15.49 -18.06 -14.41
CA LEU A 299 14.62 -19.23 -14.48
C LEU A 299 15.38 -20.55 -14.66
N PRO A 300 16.47 -20.66 -15.47
CA PRO A 300 17.27 -21.88 -15.55
C PRO A 300 18.09 -22.20 -14.28
N LYS A 301 18.46 -21.18 -13.49
CA LYS A 301 19.07 -21.41 -12.17
C LYS A 301 18.00 -21.83 -11.17
N PHE A 302 16.84 -21.17 -11.19
CA PHE A 302 15.71 -21.48 -10.33
C PHE A 302 15.23 -22.92 -10.51
N GLU A 303 15.00 -23.36 -11.75
CA GLU A 303 14.64 -24.74 -12.07
C GLU A 303 15.61 -25.76 -11.47
N ARG A 304 16.93 -25.58 -11.68
CA ARG A 304 17.94 -26.48 -11.13
C ARG A 304 17.94 -26.49 -9.61
N TRP A 305 17.81 -25.31 -9.00
CA TRP A 305 17.73 -25.18 -7.55
C TRP A 305 16.48 -25.87 -7.01
N LEU A 306 15.34 -25.69 -7.67
CA LEU A 306 14.05 -26.25 -7.27
C LEU A 306 14.11 -27.78 -7.20
N LEU A 307 14.63 -28.42 -8.24
CA LEU A 307 14.80 -29.87 -8.33
C LEU A 307 15.80 -30.43 -7.30
N GLN A 308 16.71 -29.60 -6.79
CA GLN A 308 17.74 -30.01 -5.82
C GLN A 308 17.33 -29.78 -4.35
N HIS A 309 16.45 -28.81 -4.09
CA HIS A 309 16.18 -28.32 -2.73
C HIS A 309 14.72 -28.43 -2.31
N THR A 310 13.87 -28.97 -3.18
CA THR A 310 12.44 -29.19 -2.90
C THR A 310 12.03 -30.63 -3.18
N THR A 311 10.76 -30.93 -2.95
CA THR A 311 10.16 -32.25 -3.22
C THR A 311 9.74 -32.44 -4.67
N PHE A 312 9.82 -31.41 -5.52
CA PHE A 312 9.44 -31.52 -6.93
C PHE A 312 10.45 -32.34 -7.74
N ALA A 313 9.93 -33.15 -8.65
CA ALA A 313 10.70 -33.98 -9.57
C ALA A 313 10.62 -33.43 -11.01
N PRO A 314 11.57 -33.78 -11.90
CA PRO A 314 11.58 -33.28 -13.28
C PRO A 314 10.28 -33.51 -14.06
N GLU A 315 9.57 -34.60 -13.77
CA GLU A 315 8.27 -34.96 -14.35
C GLU A 315 7.12 -34.03 -13.95
N ASP A 316 7.26 -33.28 -12.85
CA ASP A 316 6.25 -32.32 -12.40
C ASP A 316 6.29 -31.01 -13.20
N LEU A 317 7.40 -30.77 -13.91
CA LEU A 317 7.69 -29.51 -14.60
C LEU A 317 7.18 -29.54 -16.05
N ASP A 318 6.34 -28.56 -16.38
CA ASP A 318 5.95 -28.19 -17.75
C ASP A 318 6.82 -27.02 -18.22
N GLN A 319 7.71 -27.31 -19.18
CA GLN A 319 8.70 -26.35 -19.70
C GLN A 319 8.28 -25.73 -21.03
N SER A 320 7.03 -25.90 -21.46
CA SER A 320 6.55 -25.38 -22.74
C SER A 320 6.66 -23.85 -22.84
N GLY A 321 6.60 -23.14 -21.71
CA GLY A 321 6.74 -21.68 -21.61
C GLY A 321 8.17 -21.14 -21.57
N ARG A 322 9.19 -22.01 -21.46
CA ARG A 322 10.58 -21.62 -21.14
C ARG A 322 11.26 -20.76 -22.21
N ASN A 323 10.90 -20.94 -23.48
CA ASN A 323 11.56 -20.28 -24.60
C ASN A 323 10.78 -19.07 -25.13
N LYS A 324 9.79 -18.58 -24.38
CA LYS A 324 9.09 -17.35 -24.77
C LYS A 324 10.11 -16.19 -24.77
N PRO A 325 10.13 -15.36 -25.83
CA PRO A 325 11.09 -14.25 -25.94
C PRO A 325 10.88 -13.19 -24.85
N LEU A 326 9.65 -13.09 -24.35
CA LEU A 326 9.26 -12.22 -23.25
C LEU A 326 8.43 -13.04 -22.25
N ASN A 327 8.70 -12.83 -20.96
CA ASN A 327 8.08 -13.52 -19.83
C ASN A 327 8.09 -15.05 -19.96
N ALA A 328 9.29 -15.62 -20.11
CA ALA A 328 9.49 -17.07 -20.01
C ALA A 328 8.98 -17.59 -18.67
N ASP A 329 8.27 -18.72 -18.72
CA ASP A 329 7.69 -19.33 -17.52
C ASP A 329 8.03 -20.81 -17.37
N LEU A 330 8.08 -21.24 -16.12
CA LEU A 330 8.13 -22.64 -15.71
C LEU A 330 6.85 -22.96 -14.96
N ARG A 331 6.11 -23.98 -15.39
CA ARG A 331 4.86 -24.39 -14.74
C ARG A 331 5.03 -25.71 -14.00
N ILE A 332 4.39 -25.85 -12.85
CA ILE A 332 4.29 -27.10 -12.09
C ILE A 332 2.83 -27.39 -11.81
N ARG A 333 2.41 -28.62 -12.07
CA ARG A 333 1.06 -29.08 -11.73
C ARG A 333 1.05 -29.56 -10.29
N LEU A 334 0.05 -29.11 -9.53
CA LEU A 334 -0.17 -29.49 -8.16
C LEU A 334 -1.41 -30.40 -8.08
N ASP A 335 -1.66 -30.94 -6.90
CA ASP A 335 -2.85 -31.74 -6.64
C ASP A 335 -4.14 -30.94 -6.88
N HIS A 336 -5.24 -31.68 -7.08
CA HIS A 336 -6.58 -31.12 -7.28
C HIS A 336 -6.72 -30.18 -8.48
N GLY A 337 -5.85 -30.31 -9.48
CA GLY A 337 -5.92 -29.54 -10.72
C GLY A 337 -5.40 -28.10 -10.59
N MET A 338 -4.77 -27.76 -9.48
CA MET A 338 -4.07 -26.49 -9.32
C MET A 338 -2.74 -26.49 -10.08
N SER A 339 -2.21 -25.31 -10.39
CA SER A 339 -0.82 -25.20 -10.81
C SER A 339 -0.16 -23.94 -10.28
N ILE A 340 1.17 -23.92 -10.30
CA ILE A 340 1.99 -22.74 -10.05
C ILE A 340 2.81 -22.46 -11.30
N LYS A 341 2.99 -21.17 -11.65
CA LYS A 341 4.01 -20.78 -12.62
C LYS A 341 5.05 -19.86 -11.99
N PHE A 342 6.24 -19.88 -12.56
CA PHE A 342 7.38 -19.08 -12.13
C PHE A 342 7.92 -18.31 -13.31
N HIS A 343 8.20 -17.03 -13.11
CA HIS A 343 8.70 -16.12 -14.14
C HIS A 343 9.63 -15.09 -13.51
N GLU A 344 10.52 -14.49 -14.30
CA GLU A 344 11.60 -13.63 -13.77
C GLU A 344 11.17 -12.18 -13.50
N LYS A 345 10.04 -11.74 -14.09
CA LYS A 345 9.60 -10.34 -14.06
C LYS A 345 8.11 -10.26 -13.73
N PRO A 346 7.68 -9.28 -12.92
CA PRO A 346 6.26 -9.04 -12.66
C PRO A 346 5.45 -8.85 -13.94
N LEU A 347 4.20 -9.34 -13.97
CA LEU A 347 3.37 -9.29 -15.17
C LEU A 347 3.03 -7.86 -15.60
N ASP A 348 2.89 -6.92 -14.67
CA ASP A 348 2.62 -5.52 -15.00
C ASP A 348 3.82 -4.83 -15.67
N GLU A 349 5.06 -5.15 -15.28
CA GLU A 349 6.27 -4.70 -15.98
C GLU A 349 6.28 -5.22 -17.42
N ILE A 350 5.93 -6.49 -17.62
CA ILE A 350 5.83 -7.10 -18.96
C ILE A 350 4.78 -6.39 -19.82
N ILE A 351 3.60 -6.12 -19.26
CA ILE A 351 2.53 -5.42 -19.98
C ILE A 351 2.98 -4.00 -20.37
N SER A 352 3.65 -3.27 -19.48
CA SER A 352 4.20 -1.94 -19.80
C SER A 352 5.22 -2.01 -20.95
N ILE A 353 6.11 -3.01 -20.96
CA ILE A 353 7.07 -3.21 -22.05
C ILE A 353 6.35 -3.48 -23.38
N GLU A 354 5.33 -4.34 -23.39
CA GLU A 354 4.55 -4.67 -24.59
C GLU A 354 3.77 -3.47 -25.13
N GLN A 355 3.32 -2.58 -24.24
CA GLN A 355 2.60 -1.35 -24.57
C GLN A 355 3.54 -0.17 -24.92
N GLY A 356 4.86 -0.35 -24.83
CA GLY A 356 5.86 0.67 -25.12
C GLY A 356 5.90 1.82 -24.12
N GLN A 357 5.56 1.55 -22.86
CA GLN A 357 5.54 2.52 -21.76
C GLN A 357 6.85 2.59 -20.98
#